data_AF-A0A921MU79-F1
#
_entry.id   AF-A0A921MU79-F1
#
_cell.length_a   1.000
_cell.length_b   1.000
_cell.length_c   1.000
_cell.angle_alpha   90.00
_cell.angle_beta   90.00
_cell.angle_gamma   90.00
#
_symmetry.space_group_name_H-M   'P 1'
#
loop_
_entity.id
_entity.type
_entity.pdbx_description
1 polymer ?
#
loop_
_entity_poly.entity_id
_entity_poly.type
_entity_poly.pdbx_seq_one_letter_code
_entity_poly.pdbx_strand_id
1 'polypeptide(L)'
;WFRPLIMAQTLWKGTGWGTIIYLAALAGVDKQLYEAAMIDGAGRFQQLRHVTIPAIIPTVIIMLILNIGNFLDTGFEQIYMLTNSLNRDVADVFDTYVYFMGITNGAYSYSTAIGLFKSIVGLILILGANWLAKKFTESSLF
;
A
#
# COMPACT_ATOMS: atom_id res chain seq x y z
N TRP A 1 0.48 -20.03 -13.01
CA TRP A 1 0.16 -20.16 -11.57
C TRP A 1 1.06 -19.35 -10.63
N PHE A 2 2.24 -18.89 -11.05
CA PHE A 2 3.14 -18.08 -10.21
C PHE A 2 2.53 -16.73 -9.77
N ARG A 3 1.97 -15.94 -10.69
CA ARG A 3 1.43 -14.60 -10.38
C ARG A 3 0.30 -14.60 -9.33
N PRO A 4 -0.75 -15.45 -9.44
CA PRO A 4 -1.78 -15.53 -8.40
C PRO A 4 -1.24 -15.96 -7.03
N LEU A 5 -0.25 -16.86 -7.01
CA LEU A 5 0.38 -17.34 -5.77
C LEU A 5 1.14 -16.21 -5.08
N ILE A 6 1.97 -15.46 -5.82
CA ILE A 6 2.67 -14.29 -5.29
C ILE A 6 1.67 -13.27 -4.76
N MET A 7 0.62 -12.94 -5.52
CA MET A 7 -0.41 -12.01 -5.08
C MET A 7 -1.09 -12.44 -3.78
N ALA A 8 -1.48 -13.70 -3.66
CA ALA A 8 -2.10 -14.24 -2.45
C ALA A 8 -1.15 -14.18 -1.24
N GLN A 9 0.12 -14.52 -1.43
CA GLN A 9 1.12 -14.46 -0.37
C GLN A 9 1.44 -13.01 0.04
N THR A 10 1.49 -12.08 -0.92
CA THR A 10 1.69 -10.65 -0.64
C THR A 10 0.51 -10.08 0.15
N LEU A 11 -0.73 -10.44 -0.22
CA LEU A 11 -1.91 -10.09 0.56
C LEU A 11 -1.83 -10.68 1.97
N TRP A 12 -1.50 -11.96 2.10
CA TRP A 12 -1.34 -12.61 3.41
C TRP A 12 -0.31 -11.90 4.30
N LYS A 13 0.87 -11.57 3.75
CA LYS A 13 1.95 -10.86 4.46
C LYS A 13 1.52 -9.45 4.89
N GLY A 14 0.85 -8.70 4.00
CA GLY A 14 0.51 -7.29 4.24
C GLY A 14 -0.74 -7.09 5.11
N THR A 15 -1.71 -8.01 5.06
CA THR A 15 -3.03 -7.81 5.69
C THR A 15 -2.90 -7.65 7.21
N GLY A 16 -2.03 -8.42 7.86
CA GLY A 16 -1.89 -8.37 9.32
C GLY A 16 -1.57 -6.97 9.86
N TRP A 17 -0.56 -6.30 9.30
CA TRP A 17 -0.17 -4.95 9.71
C TRP A 17 -1.24 -3.91 9.41
N GLY A 18 -1.84 -3.98 8.21
CA GLY A 18 -2.92 -3.08 7.81
C GLY A 18 -4.13 -3.18 8.75
N THR A 19 -4.54 -4.40 9.11
CA THR A 19 -5.68 -4.63 10.02
C THR A 19 -5.45 -4.02 11.40
N ILE A 20 -4.25 -4.12 11.96
CA ILE A 20 -3.93 -3.54 13.28
C ILE A 20 -4.18 -2.02 13.28
N ILE A 21 -3.70 -1.33 12.25
CA ILE A 21 -3.83 0.13 12.17
C ILE A 21 -5.29 0.54 11.98
N TYR A 22 -6.04 -0.16 11.13
CA TYR A 22 -7.47 0.12 10.96
C TYR A 22 -8.28 -0.19 12.22
N LEU A 23 -7.96 -1.25 12.95
CA LEU A 23 -8.59 -1.55 14.24
C LEU A 23 -8.28 -0.48 15.29
N ALA A 24 -7.05 0.02 15.34
CA ALA A 24 -6.68 1.11 16.24
C ALA A 24 -7.46 2.40 15.93
N ALA A 25 -7.60 2.74 14.65
CA ALA A 25 -8.42 3.89 14.23
C ALA A 25 -9.91 3.70 14.60
N LEU A 26 -10.44 2.50 14.39
CA LEU A 26 -11.82 2.15 14.77
C LEU A 26 -12.05 2.24 16.28
N ALA A 27 -11.07 1.84 17.09
CA ALA A 27 -11.15 1.93 18.54
C ALA A 27 -11.18 3.39 19.05
N GLY A 28 -10.68 4.34 18.24
CA GLY A 28 -10.74 5.78 18.53
C GLY A 28 -12.05 6.46 18.13
N VAL A 29 -12.97 5.77 17.45
CA VAL A 29 -14.26 6.36 17.03
C VAL A 29 -15.20 6.47 18.23
N ASP A 30 -15.83 7.63 18.38
CA ASP A 30 -16.79 7.89 19.46
C ASP A 30 -18.00 6.95 19.38
N LYS A 31 -18.28 6.26 20.49
CA LYS A 31 -19.43 5.34 20.62
C LYS A 31 -20.76 6.07 20.56
N GLN A 32 -20.82 7.34 20.97
CA GLN A 32 -22.04 8.14 20.93
C GLN A 32 -22.59 8.27 19.50
N LEU A 33 -21.72 8.31 18.49
CA LEU A 33 -22.12 8.35 17.08
C LEU A 33 -22.86 7.07 16.64
N TYR A 34 -22.44 5.92 17.16
CA TYR A 34 -23.12 4.65 16.89
C TYR A 34 -24.45 4.53 17.64
N GLU A 35 -24.50 4.99 18.89
CA GLU A 35 -25.72 5.00 19.71
C GLU A 35 -26.78 5.92 19.11
N ALA A 36 -26.40 7.13 18.70
CA ALA A 36 -27.29 8.05 17.99
C ALA A 36 -27.82 7.45 16.69
N ALA A 37 -26.94 6.85 15.87
CA ALA A 37 -27.36 6.19 14.64
C ALA A 37 -28.33 5.01 14.91
N MET A 38 -28.15 4.27 16.00
CA MET A 38 -29.09 3.22 16.40
C MET A 38 -30.46 3.76 16.82
N ILE A 39 -30.50 4.89 17.54
CA ILE A 39 -31.75 5.57 17.92
C ILE A 39 -32.51 6.04 16.67
N ASP A 40 -31.78 6.52 15.65
CA ASP A 40 -32.34 6.91 14.35
C ASP A 40 -32.75 5.71 13.45
N GLY A 41 -32.61 4.47 13.96
CA GLY A 41 -32.99 3.26 13.25
C GLY A 41 -31.98 2.78 12.19
N ALA A 42 -30.74 3.28 12.22
CA ALA A 42 -29.72 2.89 11.26
C ALA A 42 -29.26 1.44 11.48
N GLY A 43 -29.40 0.60 10.45
CA GLY A 43 -28.89 -0.77 10.45
C GLY A 43 -27.36 -0.84 10.35
N ARG A 44 -26.79 -2.04 10.54
CA ARG A 44 -25.32 -2.26 10.53
C ARG A 44 -24.61 -1.72 9.28
N PHE A 45 -25.22 -1.89 8.10
CA PHE A 45 -24.63 -1.39 6.85
C PHE A 45 -24.70 0.14 6.73
N GLN A 46 -25.75 0.75 7.28
CA GLN A 46 -25.87 2.21 7.32
C GLN A 46 -24.88 2.83 8.30
N GLN A 47 -24.67 2.22 9.47
CA GLN A 47 -23.64 2.61 10.42
C GLN A 47 -22.24 2.49 9.81
N LEU A 48 -21.95 1.39 9.10
CA LEU A 48 -20.69 1.24 8.37
C LEU A 48 -20.46 2.40 7.40
N ARG A 49 -21.46 2.71 6.57
CA ARG A 49 -21.33 3.71 5.49
C ARG A 49 -21.29 5.16 6.00
N HIS A 50 -22.07 5.49 7.03
CA HIS A 50 -22.26 6.88 7.46
C HIS A 50 -21.53 7.24 8.76
N VAL A 51 -21.12 6.26 9.56
CA VAL A 51 -20.36 6.48 10.80
C VAL A 51 -18.94 5.96 10.64
N THR A 52 -18.80 4.66 10.39
CA THR A 52 -17.49 3.99 10.40
C THR A 52 -16.56 4.48 9.30
N ILE A 53 -17.01 4.44 8.03
CA ILE A 53 -16.17 4.83 6.88
C ILE A 53 -15.73 6.29 7.01
N PRO A 54 -16.63 7.28 7.21
CA PRO A 54 -16.23 8.68 7.34
C PRO A 54 -15.25 8.93 8.48
N ALA A 55 -15.42 8.24 9.61
CA ALA A 55 -14.54 8.39 10.77
C ALA A 55 -13.10 7.90 10.52
N ILE A 56 -12.91 6.84 9.73
CA ILE A 56 -11.58 6.26 9.45
C ILE A 56 -10.94 6.77 8.15
N ILE A 57 -11.65 7.57 7.34
CA ILE A 57 -11.11 8.15 6.08
C ILE A 57 -9.74 8.81 6.28
N PRO A 58 -9.49 9.63 7.32
CA PRO A 58 -8.17 10.24 7.54
C PRO A 58 -7.06 9.20 7.65
N THR A 59 -7.30 8.11 8.38
CA THR A 59 -6.34 7.01 8.52
C THR A 59 -6.12 6.29 7.20
N VAL A 60 -7.19 5.99 6.45
CA VAL A 60 -7.10 5.35 5.13
C VAL A 60 -6.25 6.18 4.18
N ILE A 61 -6.45 7.51 4.18
CA ILE A 61 -5.70 8.43 3.31
C ILE A 61 -4.21 8.44 3.68
N ILE A 62 -3.87 8.56 4.96
CA ILE A 62 -2.47 8.53 5.42
C ILE A 62 -1.81 7.21 5.01
N MET A 63 -2.50 6.09 5.25
CA MET A 63 -2.01 4.76 4.88
C MET A 63 -1.84 4.61 3.37
N LEU A 64 -2.73 5.20 2.58
CA LEU A 64 -2.64 5.21 1.12
C LEU A 64 -1.45 6.03 0.64
N ILE A 65 -1.18 7.21 1.20
CA ILE A 65 -0.01 8.03 0.86
C ILE A 65 1.28 7.25 1.15
N LEU A 66 1.38 6.63 2.33
CA LEU A 66 2.56 5.86 2.73
C LEU A 66 2.76 4.61 1.86
N ASN A 67 1.67 3.95 1.43
CA ASN A 67 1.77 2.78 0.55
C ASN A 67 2.10 3.15 -0.91
N ILE A 68 1.59 4.27 -1.42
CA ILE A 68 1.85 4.72 -2.79
C ILE A 68 3.35 4.94 -3.04
N GLY A 69 4.09 5.43 -2.06
CA GLY A 69 5.55 5.57 -2.16
C GLY A 69 6.26 4.24 -2.43
N ASN A 70 5.73 3.15 -1.89
CA ASN A 70 6.27 1.79 -2.03
C ASN A 70 5.69 1.05 -3.26
N PHE A 71 4.78 1.67 -4.02
CA PHE A 71 4.10 1.03 -5.15
C PHE A 71 5.06 0.62 -6.28
N LEU A 72 6.18 1.33 -6.41
CA LEU A 72 7.22 1.03 -7.41
C LEU A 72 8.12 -0.14 -7.01
N ASP A 73 8.02 -0.64 -5.77
CA ASP A 73 8.73 -1.83 -5.33
C ASP A 73 7.79 -3.04 -5.41
N THR A 74 8.06 -3.91 -6.38
CA THR A 74 7.18 -5.03 -6.74
C THR A 74 7.38 -6.26 -5.86
N GLY A 75 8.04 -6.12 -4.71
CA GLY A 75 8.35 -7.24 -3.81
C GLY A 75 9.54 -8.08 -4.30
N PHE A 76 10.60 -7.40 -4.74
CA PHE A 76 11.85 -7.99 -5.24
C PHE A 76 12.29 -9.23 -4.44
N GLU A 77 12.42 -9.11 -3.12
CA GLU A 77 12.90 -10.20 -2.26
C GLU A 77 12.07 -11.47 -2.41
N GLN A 78 10.74 -11.33 -2.37
CA GLN A 78 9.82 -12.45 -2.42
C GLN A 78 9.85 -13.11 -3.80
N ILE A 79 9.86 -12.30 -4.86
CA ILE A 79 9.92 -12.81 -6.23
C ILE A 79 11.25 -13.50 -6.47
N TYR A 80 12.36 -12.84 -6.13
CA TYR A 80 13.72 -13.38 -6.28
C TYR A 80 13.89 -14.73 -5.57
N MET A 81 13.36 -14.90 -4.36
CA MET A 81 13.42 -16.17 -3.62
C MET A 81 12.61 -17.30 -4.26
N LEU A 82 11.52 -16.99 -4.96
CA LEU A 82 10.62 -17.98 -5.56
C LEU A 82 10.89 -18.21 -7.05
N THR A 83 11.76 -17.40 -7.66
CA THR A 83 12.21 -17.58 -9.05
C THR A 83 13.16 -18.77 -9.17
N ASN A 84 12.95 -19.59 -10.18
CA ASN A 84 13.80 -20.70 -10.60
C ASN A 84 13.87 -20.79 -12.12
N SER A 85 14.70 -21.69 -12.65
CA SER A 85 14.89 -21.85 -14.10
C SER A 85 13.61 -22.23 -14.87
N LEU A 86 12.63 -22.85 -14.21
CA LEU A 86 11.38 -23.31 -14.83
C LEU A 86 10.29 -22.24 -14.87
N ASN A 87 10.37 -21.22 -14.02
CA ASN A 87 9.35 -20.17 -13.91
C ASN A 87 9.85 -18.77 -14.27
N ARG A 88 11.13 -18.63 -14.62
CA ARG A 88 11.80 -17.35 -14.89
C ARG A 88 11.06 -16.47 -15.89
N ASP A 89 10.55 -17.05 -16.98
CA ASP A 89 9.82 -16.34 -18.03
C ASP A 89 8.56 -15.61 -17.51
N VAL A 90 7.99 -16.09 -16.41
CA VAL A 90 6.76 -15.54 -15.80
C VAL A 90 7.05 -14.79 -14.50
N ALA A 91 8.17 -15.11 -13.84
CA ALA A 91 8.58 -14.58 -12.55
C ALA A 91 9.45 -13.32 -12.67
N ASP A 92 10.16 -13.12 -13.79
CA ASP A 92 10.99 -11.94 -13.97
C ASP A 92 10.13 -10.66 -14.04
N VAL A 93 10.48 -9.72 -13.17
CA VAL A 93 9.90 -8.39 -13.06
C VAL A 93 11.00 -7.34 -13.20
N PHE A 94 10.58 -6.08 -13.36
CA PHE A 94 11.49 -4.95 -13.51
C PHE A 94 12.61 -4.96 -12.45
N ASP A 95 12.28 -5.26 -11.19
CA ASP A 95 13.24 -5.24 -10.08
C ASP A 95 14.26 -6.38 -10.13
N THR A 96 13.83 -7.60 -10.50
CA THR A 96 14.75 -8.74 -10.62
C THR A 96 15.68 -8.56 -11.81
N TYR A 97 15.17 -8.02 -12.92
CA TYR A 97 15.99 -7.72 -14.09
C TYR A 97 17.10 -6.71 -13.78
N VAL A 98 16.76 -5.62 -13.08
CA VAL A 98 17.71 -4.57 -12.69
C VAL A 98 18.75 -5.11 -11.72
N TYR A 99 18.36 -6.00 -10.82
CA TYR A 99 19.30 -6.70 -9.93
C TYR A 99 20.29 -7.58 -10.68
N PHE A 100 19.81 -8.45 -11.59
CA PHE A 100 20.69 -9.33 -12.37
C PHE A 100 21.66 -8.53 -13.26
N MET A 101 21.19 -7.49 -13.94
CA MET A 101 22.05 -6.63 -14.75
C MET A 101 23.01 -5.80 -13.89
N GLY A 102 22.56 -5.27 -12.77
CA GLY A 102 23.32 -4.35 -11.94
C GLY A 102 24.40 -5.02 -11.09
N ILE A 103 24.04 -6.11 -10.41
CA ILE A 103 24.91 -6.77 -9.43
C ILE A 103 25.60 -7.99 -10.03
N THR A 104 24.90 -8.82 -10.81
CA THR A 104 25.50 -10.04 -11.39
C THR A 104 26.42 -9.72 -12.56
N ASN A 105 26.05 -8.77 -13.44
CA ASN A 105 26.88 -8.34 -14.58
C ASN A 105 27.80 -7.15 -14.27
N GLY A 106 27.83 -6.67 -13.02
CA GLY A 106 28.70 -5.56 -12.57
C GLY A 106 28.29 -4.17 -13.07
N ALA A 107 27.10 -4.00 -13.65
CA ALA A 107 26.61 -2.70 -14.13
C ALA A 107 26.00 -1.85 -13.00
N TYR A 108 26.79 -1.52 -11.97
CA TYR A 108 26.32 -0.78 -10.79
C TYR A 108 25.72 0.58 -11.14
N SER A 109 26.29 1.29 -12.11
CA SER A 109 25.79 2.59 -12.59
C SER A 109 24.34 2.51 -13.10
N TYR A 110 23.98 1.43 -13.79
CA TYR A 110 22.63 1.20 -14.29
C TYR A 110 21.63 0.97 -13.16
N SER A 111 21.99 0.15 -12.17
CA SER A 111 21.16 -0.12 -10.99
C SER A 111 20.92 1.16 -10.16
N THR A 112 21.97 1.94 -9.91
CA THR A 112 21.86 3.20 -9.16
C THR A 112 20.98 4.21 -9.90
N ALA A 113 21.11 4.34 -11.22
CA ALA A 113 20.28 5.24 -12.02
C ALA A 113 18.78 4.87 -11.94
N ILE A 114 18.46 3.58 -11.96
CA ILE A 114 17.08 3.11 -11.83
C ILE A 114 16.54 3.34 -10.42
N GLY A 115 17.35 3.09 -9.38
CA GLY A 115 16.97 3.39 -7.99
C GLY A 115 16.68 4.88 -7.77
N LEU A 116 17.49 5.77 -8.38
CA LEU A 116 17.26 7.21 -8.35
C LEU A 116 15.96 7.58 -9.06
N PHE A 117 15.72 7.04 -10.26
CA PHE A 117 14.50 7.28 -11.01
C PHE A 117 13.25 6.86 -10.22
N LYS A 118 13.27 5.65 -9.63
CA LYS A 118 12.19 5.17 -8.76
C LYS A 118 11.94 6.10 -7.58
N SER A 119 13.00 6.56 -6.92
CA SER A 119 12.90 7.50 -5.79
C SER A 119 12.23 8.81 -6.20
N ILE A 120 12.58 9.36 -7.38
CA ILE A 120 11.98 10.59 -7.89
C ILE A 120 10.49 10.38 -8.19
N VAL A 121 10.13 9.30 -8.88
CA VAL A 121 8.72 9.00 -9.20
C VAL A 121 7.92 8.76 -7.91
N GLY A 122 8.48 8.02 -6.96
CA GLY A 122 7.87 7.80 -5.65
C GLY A 122 7.63 9.10 -4.89
N LEU A 123 8.60 10.02 -4.90
CA LEU A 123 8.47 11.33 -4.29
C LEU A 123 7.36 12.17 -4.95
N ILE A 124 7.30 12.19 -6.29
CA ILE A 124 6.23 12.89 -7.02
C ILE A 124 4.86 12.30 -6.66
N LEU A 125 4.74 10.98 -6.57
CA LEU A 125 3.50 10.30 -6.20
C LEU A 125 3.09 10.61 -4.76
N ILE A 126 4.01 10.59 -3.81
CA ILE A 126 3.74 10.94 -2.40
C ILE A 126 3.29 12.39 -2.28
N LEU A 127 4.01 13.33 -2.91
CA LEU A 127 3.66 14.75 -2.87
C LEU A 127 2.31 15.02 -3.55
N GLY A 128 2.06 14.39 -4.69
CA GLY A 128 0.78 14.48 -5.40
C GLY A 128 -0.38 13.92 -4.58
N ALA A 129 -0.20 12.74 -3.96
CA ALA A 129 -1.20 12.13 -3.10
C ALA A 129 -1.47 12.97 -1.84
N ASN A 130 -0.43 13.51 -1.20
CA ASN A 130 -0.56 14.39 -0.05
C ASN A 130 -1.25 15.72 -0.42
N TRP A 131 -0.95 16.29 -1.59
CA TRP A 131 -1.63 17.49 -2.07
C TRP A 131 -3.11 17.24 -2.34
N LEU A 132 -3.46 16.11 -2.97
CA LEU A 132 -4.86 15.71 -3.17
C LEU A 132 -5.57 15.49 -1.83
N ALA A 133 -4.93 14.79 -0.89
CA ALA A 133 -5.47 14.58 0.46
C ALA A 133 -5.80 15.90 1.15
N LYS A 134 -4.86 16.86 1.15
CA LYS A 134 -5.05 18.18 1.76
C LYS A 134 -6.18 18.99 1.12
N LYS A 135 -6.51 18.72 -0.14
CA LYS A 135 -7.59 19.40 -0.87
C LYS A 135 -8.97 18.79 -0.60
N PHE A 136 -9.03 17.47 -0.37
CA PHE A 136 -10.29 16.73 -0.19
C PHE A 136 -10.58 16.36 1.28
N THR A 137 -9.62 16.53 2.18
CA THR A 137 -9.73 16.17 3.60
C THR A 137 -8.92 17.16 4.43
N GLU A 138 -9.42 17.57 5.60
CA GLU A 138 -8.71 18.45 6.54
C GLU A 138 -7.50 17.77 7.23
N SER A 139 -7.13 16.56 6.78
CA SER A 139 -6.09 15.72 7.35
C SER A 139 -4.93 15.62 6.37
N SER A 140 -3.80 16.24 6.70
CA SER A 140 -2.55 16.13 5.96
C SER A 140 -1.46 15.46 6.80
N LEU A 141 -0.50 14.83 6.13
CA LEU A 141 0.70 14.28 6.77
C LEU A 141 1.64 15.40 7.28
N PHE A 142 1.40 16.64 6.83
CA PHE A 142 2.12 17.88 7.17
C PHE A 142 1.19 19.09 7.28
#